data_AF-A0A1H6XV86-F1
#
_entry.id   AF-A0A1H6XV86-F1
#
_cell.length_a   1.000
_cell.length_b   1.000
_cell.length_c   1.000
_cell.angle_alpha   90.00
_cell.angle_beta   90.00
_cell.angle_gamma   90.00
#
_symmetry.space_group_name_H-M   'P 1'
#
loop_
_entity.id
_entity.type
_entity.pdbx_description
1 polymer ?
#
loop_
_entity_poly.entity_id
_entity_poly.type
_entity_poly.pdbx_seq_one_letter_code
_entity_poly.pdbx_strand_id
1 'polypeptide(L)'
;MKLSAILQNGSRIKDFIDVYSLLEKLPLGLLIKAYTDKYPQAFSQIAKASLLYHQDIDFSVPVKLIDTEFDWNETSMRLSQTVHRPWITFDDEQPEQSLKRGKRPRL
;
A
#
# COMPACT_ATOMS: atom_id res chain seq x y z
N MET A 1 2.30 10.99 10.20
CA MET A 1 2.26 9.63 9.60
C MET A 1 1.26 9.66 8.46
N LYS A 2 1.53 8.99 7.33
CA LYS A 2 0.73 9.11 6.09
C LYS A 2 -0.74 8.70 6.24
N LEU A 3 -1.04 7.61 6.96
CA LEU A 3 -2.43 7.21 7.26
C LEU A 3 -3.25 8.33 7.93
N SER A 4 -2.65 9.06 8.87
CA SER A 4 -3.33 10.19 9.52
C SER A 4 -3.60 11.36 8.58
N ALA A 5 -2.76 11.55 7.56
CA ALA A 5 -2.93 12.62 6.57
C ALA A 5 -4.11 12.31 5.65
N ILE A 6 -4.22 11.06 5.18
CA ILE A 6 -5.36 10.60 4.36
C ILE A 6 -6.68 10.74 5.14
N LEU A 7 -6.70 10.37 6.42
CA LEU A 7 -7.88 10.50 7.28
C LEU A 7 -8.34 11.95 7.46
N GLN A 8 -7.41 12.91 7.51
CA GLN A 8 -7.72 14.32 7.68
C GLN A 8 -8.00 15.02 6.35
N ASN A 9 -7.36 14.56 5.28
CA ASN A 9 -7.48 15.11 3.94
C ASN A 9 -7.27 14.02 2.89
N GLY A 10 -8.39 13.46 2.40
CA GLY A 10 -8.41 12.42 1.38
C GLY A 10 -8.18 12.91 -0.05
N SER A 11 -7.95 14.22 -0.30
CA SER A 11 -7.79 14.72 -1.67
C SER A 11 -6.38 14.57 -2.23
N ARG A 12 -5.39 14.34 -1.35
CA ARG A 12 -3.98 14.40 -1.72
C ARG A 12 -3.48 13.06 -2.26
N ILE A 13 -3.48 12.90 -3.58
CA ILE A 13 -3.03 11.69 -4.27
C ILE A 13 -1.65 11.18 -3.82
N LYS A 14 -0.71 12.10 -3.52
CA LYS A 14 0.64 11.74 -3.06
C LYS A 14 0.65 10.95 -1.75
N ASP A 15 -0.29 11.22 -0.85
CA ASP A 15 -0.34 10.49 0.42
C ASP A 15 -0.77 9.02 0.21
N PHE A 16 -1.62 8.74 -0.79
CA PHE A 16 -1.96 7.38 -1.19
C PHE A 16 -0.79 6.66 -1.85
N ILE A 17 -0.06 7.36 -2.73
CA ILE A 17 1.15 6.83 -3.39
C ILE A 17 2.21 6.47 -2.35
N ASP A 18 2.46 7.36 -1.38
CA ASP A 18 3.44 7.10 -0.33
C ASP A 18 3.04 5.90 0.53
N VAL A 19 1.74 5.70 0.81
CA VAL A 19 1.27 4.49 1.49
C VAL A 19 1.46 3.25 0.62
N TYR A 20 1.14 3.33 -0.67
CA TYR A 20 1.35 2.24 -1.63
C TYR A 20 2.84 1.81 -1.66
N SER A 21 3.79 2.74 -1.77
CA SER A 21 5.22 2.43 -1.76
C SER A 21 5.70 1.83 -0.43
N LEU A 22 5.03 2.12 0.69
CA LEU A 22 5.31 1.45 1.96
C LEU A 22 4.76 0.01 1.97
N LEU A 23 3.61 -0.22 1.35
CA LEU A 23 2.98 -1.53 1.26
C LEU A 23 3.73 -2.52 0.37
N GLU A 24 4.57 -2.03 -0.55
CA GLU A 24 5.53 -2.85 -1.28
C GLU A 24 6.54 -3.55 -0.36
N LYS A 25 6.81 -2.99 0.83
CA LYS A 25 7.87 -3.46 1.73
C LYS A 25 7.34 -3.99 3.06
N LEU A 26 6.15 -3.58 3.47
CA LEU A 26 5.60 -3.85 4.79
C LEU A 26 4.11 -4.20 4.69
N PRO A 27 3.61 -5.16 5.47
CA PRO A 27 2.19 -5.48 5.46
C PRO A 27 1.37 -4.34 6.06
N LEU A 28 0.17 -4.09 5.52
CA LEU A 28 -0.74 -3.04 6.00
C LEU A 28 -1.04 -3.16 7.51
N GLY A 29 -1.12 -4.38 8.03
CA GLY A 29 -1.37 -4.66 9.43
C GLY A 29 -0.29 -4.07 10.35
N LEU A 30 0.97 -4.04 9.90
CA LEU A 30 2.07 -3.41 10.63
C LEU A 30 1.93 -1.89 10.63
N LEU A 31 1.57 -1.30 9.48
CA LEU A 31 1.30 0.15 9.38
C LEU A 31 0.12 0.55 10.27
N ILE A 32 -0.97 -0.21 10.25
CA ILE A 32 -2.15 0.04 11.10
C ILE A 32 -1.80 -0.11 12.58
N LYS A 33 -1.01 -1.12 12.96
CA LYS A 33 -0.54 -1.28 14.34
C LYS A 33 0.31 -0.07 14.77
N ALA A 34 1.27 0.35 13.95
CA ALA A 34 2.08 1.53 14.23
C ALA A 34 1.24 2.81 14.34
N TYR A 35 0.17 2.92 13.54
CA TYR A 35 -0.80 4.01 13.63
C TYR A 35 -1.57 4.00 14.95
N THR A 36 -2.13 2.87 15.36
CA THR A 36 -2.88 2.76 16.62
C THR A 36 -2.00 2.89 17.85
N ASP A 37 -0.76 2.40 17.78
CA ASP A 37 0.23 2.56 18.86
C ASP A 37 0.57 4.04 19.07
N LYS A 38 0.61 4.83 17.98
CA LYS A 38 0.84 6.28 18.03
C LYS A 38 -0.41 7.09 18.42
N TYR A 39 -1.59 6.63 18.03
CA TYR A 39 -2.87 7.29 18.29
C TYR A 39 -3.85 6.30 18.95
N PRO A 40 -3.80 6.14 20.28
CA PRO A 40 -4.58 5.10 20.99
C PRO A 40 -6.10 5.22 20.84
N GLN A 41 -6.60 6.43 20.54
CA GLN A 41 -8.03 6.69 20.31
C GLN A 41 -8.45 6.51 18.86
N ALA A 42 -7.52 6.19 17.96
CA ALA A 42 -7.82 6.04 16.55
C ALA A 42 -8.38 4.66 16.23
N PHE A 43 -9.47 4.62 15.47
CA PHE A 43 -10.09 3.38 15.03
C PHE A 43 -9.37 2.82 13.81
N SER A 44 -8.80 1.63 13.95
CA SER A 44 -8.10 0.92 12.87
C SER A 44 -8.99 0.67 11.64
N GLN A 45 -10.29 0.45 11.84
CA GLN A 45 -11.26 0.26 10.74
C GLN A 45 -11.44 1.53 9.90
N ILE A 46 -11.45 2.71 10.53
CA ILE A 46 -11.58 3.98 9.81
C ILE A 46 -10.31 4.23 8.99
N ALA A 47 -9.13 3.95 9.55
CA ALA A 47 -7.87 4.05 8.81
C ALA A 47 -7.78 3.09 7.61
N LYS A 48 -8.39 1.90 7.69
CA LYS A 48 -8.50 1.00 6.54
C LYS A 48 -9.51 1.51 5.52
N ALA A 49 -10.67 1.97 5.97
CA ALA A 49 -11.72 2.50 5.10
C ALA A 49 -11.25 3.74 4.33
N SER A 50 -10.45 4.62 4.95
CA SER A 50 -9.89 5.80 4.29
C SER A 50 -8.96 5.45 3.13
N LEU A 51 -8.35 4.26 3.12
CA LEU A 51 -7.54 3.80 1.99
C LEU A 51 -8.37 3.34 0.79
N LEU A 52 -9.67 3.08 0.98
CA LEU A 52 -10.60 2.66 -0.07
C LEU A 52 -11.42 3.84 -0.64
N TYR A 53 -11.42 4.97 0.05
CA TYR A 53 -12.21 6.12 -0.33
C TYR A 53 -11.41 7.05 -1.26
N HIS A 54 -11.70 6.98 -2.56
CA HIS A 54 -10.93 7.68 -3.60
C HIS A 54 -11.70 8.79 -4.31
N GLN A 55 -12.96 9.05 -3.93
CA GLN A 55 -13.86 9.98 -4.64
C GLN A 55 -13.38 11.43 -4.58
N ASP A 56 -12.73 11.82 -3.48
CA ASP A 56 -12.28 13.20 -3.26
C ASP A 56 -10.86 13.48 -3.76
N ILE A 57 -10.21 12.50 -4.39
CA ILE A 57 -8.81 12.64 -4.83
C ILE A 57 -8.70 13.67 -5.96
N ASP A 58 -7.82 14.64 -5.77
CA ASP A 58 -7.48 15.64 -6.76
C ASP A 58 -6.38 15.13 -7.70
N PHE A 59 -6.80 14.63 -8.87
CA PHE A 59 -5.91 14.17 -9.94
C PHE A 59 -5.31 15.32 -10.77
N SER A 60 -5.71 16.57 -10.54
CA SER A 60 -5.13 17.73 -11.25
C SER A 60 -3.70 18.03 -10.79
N VAL A 61 -3.31 17.55 -9.60
CA VAL A 61 -1.97 17.72 -9.05
C VAL A 61 -0.98 16.79 -9.76
N PRO A 62 0.07 17.32 -10.42
CA PRO A 62 1.03 16.49 -11.11
C PRO A 62 1.83 15.62 -10.12
N VAL A 63 1.84 14.33 -10.39
CA VAL A 63 2.67 13.34 -9.71
C VAL A 63 3.99 13.22 -10.48
N LYS A 64 5.11 13.46 -9.80
CA LYS A 64 6.45 13.22 -10.32
C LYS A 64 7.07 12.10 -9.50
N LEU A 65 7.26 10.94 -10.13
CA LEU A 65 8.06 9.84 -9.59
C LEU A 65 9.44 9.88 -10.25
N ILE A 66 10.47 9.45 -9.53
CA ILE A 66 11.87 9.58 -9.97
C ILE A 66 12.18 8.56 -11.09
N ASP A 67 11.67 7.33 -10.97
CA ASP A 67 12.11 6.19 -11.80
C ASP A 67 10.97 5.38 -12.42
N THR A 68 9.70 5.76 -12.23
CA THR A 68 8.55 4.96 -12.67
C THR A 68 7.39 5.79 -13.19
N GLU A 69 6.60 5.22 -14.10
CA GLU A 69 5.32 5.80 -14.47
C GLU A 69 4.30 5.55 -13.35
N PHE A 70 3.53 6.59 -13.02
CA PHE A 70 2.50 6.51 -12.01
C PHE A 70 1.22 5.92 -12.62
N ASP A 71 0.85 4.72 -12.16
CA ASP A 71 -0.45 4.11 -12.47
C ASP A 71 -1.38 4.13 -11.25
N TRP A 72 -2.42 4.95 -11.33
CA TRP A 72 -3.44 5.03 -10.29
C TRP A 72 -4.28 3.75 -10.18
N ASN A 73 -4.56 3.08 -11.30
CA ASN A 73 -5.38 1.86 -11.30
C ASN A 73 -4.68 0.77 -10.49
N GLU A 74 -3.39 0.54 -10.74
CA GLU A 74 -2.57 -0.40 -9.97
C GLU A 74 -2.54 0.00 -8.49
N THR A 75 -2.28 1.28 -8.20
CA THR A 75 -2.27 1.80 -6.82
C THR A 75 -3.59 1.51 -6.10
N SER A 76 -4.72 1.83 -6.72
CA SER A 76 -6.06 1.65 -6.13
C SER A 76 -6.40 0.17 -5.89
N MET A 77 -6.06 -0.70 -6.85
CA MET A 77 -6.28 -2.14 -6.76
C MET A 77 -5.49 -2.73 -5.60
N ARG A 78 -4.21 -2.35 -5.47
CA ARG A 78 -3.31 -2.83 -4.42
C ARG A 78 -3.73 -2.35 -3.03
N LEU A 79 -4.16 -1.10 -2.91
CA LEU A 79 -4.76 -0.60 -1.67
C LEU A 79 -6.00 -1.42 -1.28
N SER A 80 -6.85 -1.77 -2.24
CA SER A 80 -8.00 -2.65 -1.99
C SER A 80 -7.58 -4.04 -1.52
N GLN A 81 -6.64 -4.69 -2.21
CA GLN A 81 -6.16 -6.03 -1.85
C GLN A 81 -5.57 -6.07 -0.44
N THR A 82 -4.74 -5.10 -0.08
CA THR A 82 -4.11 -5.04 1.25
C THR A 82 -5.10 -4.81 2.38
N VAL A 83 -6.19 -4.08 2.15
CA VAL A 83 -7.26 -3.93 3.16
C VAL A 83 -7.94 -5.28 3.44
N HIS A 84 -8.16 -6.10 2.42
CA HIS A 84 -8.71 -7.45 2.57
C HIS A 84 -7.71 -8.45 3.16
N ARG A 85 -6.41 -8.29 2.87
CA ARG A 85 -5.33 -9.17 3.31
C ARG A 85 -4.21 -8.38 4.01
N PRO A 86 -4.45 -7.86 5.22
CA PRO A 86 -3.56 -6.88 5.84
C PRO A 86 -2.18 -7.43 6.25
N TRP A 87 -2.00 -8.74 6.33
CA TRP A 87 -0.76 -9.36 6.83
C TRP A 87 0.14 -9.93 5.73
N ILE A 88 -0.21 -9.70 4.45
CA ILE A 88 0.51 -10.22 3.28
C ILE A 88 1.22 -9.04 2.61
N THR A 89 2.46 -9.23 2.19
CA THR A 89 3.22 -8.25 1.40
C THR A 89 3.12 -8.58 -0.09
N PHE A 90 3.49 -7.64 -0.97
CA PHE A 90 3.39 -7.87 -2.42
C PHE A 90 4.31 -8.99 -2.92
N ASP A 91 5.43 -9.23 -2.22
CA ASP A 91 6.38 -10.29 -2.55
C ASP A 91 5.82 -11.70 -2.23
N ASP A 92 4.96 -11.80 -1.21
CA ASP A 92 4.34 -13.07 -0.79
C ASP A 92 3.27 -13.55 -1.79
N GLU A 93 2.81 -12.70 -2.71
CA GLU A 93 1.80 -13.03 -3.73
C GLU A 93 2.39 -13.66 -5.01
N GLN A 94 3.72 -13.81 -5.13
CA GLN A 94 4.32 -14.49 -6.28
C GLN A 94 4.13 -16.03 -6.15
N PRO A 95 3.28 -16.68 -6.96
CA PRO A 95 3.19 -18.13 -6.95
C PRO A 95 4.41 -18.67 -7.71
N GLU A 96 5.34 -19.30 -6.99
CA GLU A 96 6.32 -20.29 -7.49
C GLU A 96 6.83 -20.14 -8.95
N GLN A 97 7.38 -18.99 -9.34
CA GLN A 97 8.24 -18.93 -10.55
C GLN A 97 9.74 -19.14 -10.23
N SER A 98 10.07 -19.57 -9.01
CA SER A 98 11.45 -19.85 -8.58
C SER A 98 11.92 -21.29 -8.80
N LEU A 99 11.06 -22.21 -9.25
CA LEU A 99 11.41 -23.62 -9.50
C LEU A 99 11.78 -23.91 -10.97
N LYS A 100 12.41 -22.97 -11.68
CA LYS A 100 13.09 -23.26 -12.96
C LYS A 100 14.40 -22.48 -13.14
N ARG A 101 15.30 -22.49 -12.16
CA ARG A 101 16.72 -22.18 -12.44
C ARG A 101 17.65 -23.16 -11.72
N GLY A 102 18.26 -24.03 -12.53
CA GLY A 102 19.52 -24.70 -12.21
C GLY A 102 19.44 -26.18 -11.87
N LYS A 103 19.35 -27.04 -12.91
CA LYS A 103 20.01 -28.36 -12.87
C LYS A 103 21.46 -28.14 -12.43
N ARG A 104 21.84 -28.59 -11.23
CA ARG A 104 23.25 -28.89 -10.93
C ARG A 104 23.49 -30.35 -11.35
N PRO A 105 24.37 -30.63 -12.32
CA PRO A 105 24.85 -32.00 -12.48
C PRO A 105 25.67 -32.32 -11.23
N ARG A 106 25.31 -33.40 -10.54
CA ARG A 106 26.21 -34.00 -9.56
C ARG A 106 27.27 -34.76 -10.34
N LEU A 107 28.53 -34.47 -10.02
CA LEU A 107 29.71 -35.25 -10.36
C LEU A 107 29.53 -36.71 -9.92
#